data_AF-A0A966WH23-F1
#
_entry.id   AF-A0A966WH23-F1
#
_cell.length_a   1.000
_cell.length_b   1.000
_cell.length_c   1.000
_cell.angle_alpha   90.00
_cell.angle_beta   90.00
_cell.angle_gamma   90.00
#
_symmetry.space_group_name_H-M   'P 1'
#
loop_
_entity.id
_entity.type
_entity.pdbx_description
1 polymer ?
#
loop_
_entity_poly.entity_id
_entity_poly.type
_entity_poly.pdbx_seq_one_letter_code
_entity_poly.pdbx_strand_id
1 'polypeptide(L)' 'VWKIEVENFPAFIIIDDKGNDFYAQTRKPLMIGKKPN' A
#
# COMPACT_ATOMS: atom_id res chain seq x y z
N VAL A 1 26.80 -6.38 4.93
CA VAL A 1 26.04 -6.43 3.66
C VAL A 1 26.15 -7.84 3.13
N TRP A 2 25.02 -8.48 2.81
CA TRP A 2 25.00 -9.87 2.36
C TRP A 2 24.59 -9.93 0.89
N LYS A 3 25.21 -10.83 0.14
CA LYS A 3 24.78 -11.16 -1.22
C LYS A 3 23.92 -12.42 -1.14
N ILE A 4 22.68 -12.31 -1.60
CA ILE A 4 21.76 -13.43 -1.73
C ILE A 4 21.35 -13.59 -3.19
N GLU A 5 21.15 -14.83 -3.61
CA GLU A 5 20.59 -15.17 -4.93
C GLU A 5 19.17 -15.66 -4.70
N VAL A 6 18.24 -15.23 -5.56
CA VAL A 6 16.82 -15.52 -5.42
C VAL A 6 16.26 -16.06 -6.73
N GLU A 7 15.34 -17.01 -6.63
CA GLU A 7 14.58 -17.55 -7.76
C GLU A 7 13.09 -17.48 -7.43
N ASN A 8 12.28 -16.90 -8.33
CA ASN A 8 10.82 -16.79 -8.22
C ASN A 8 10.31 -16.24 -6.88
N PHE A 9 10.99 -15.22 -6.35
CA PHE A 9 10.61 -14.62 -5.07
C PHE A 9 9.30 -13.81 -5.22
N PRO A 10 8.20 -14.19 -4.54
CA PRO A 10 6.96 -13.43 -4.62
C PRO A 10 7.11 -12.09 -3.89
N ALA A 11 6.70 -11.02 -4.56
CA ALA A 11 6.71 -9.67 -4.01
C ALA A 11 5.53 -8.84 -4.51
N PHE A 12 5.20 -7.78 -3.77
CA PHE A 12 4.14 -6.84 -4.11
C PHE A 12 4.72 -5.43 -4.25
N ILE A 13 4.22 -4.66 -5.23
CA ILE A 13 4.56 -3.24 -5.38
C ILE A 13 3.71 -2.43 -4.40
N ILE A 14 4.35 -1.74 -3.46
CA ILE A 14 3.66 -0.92 -2.44
C ILE A 14 3.46 0.51 -2.93
N ILE A 15 4.49 1.10 -3.54
CA ILE A 15 4.45 2.42 -4.18
C ILE A 15 5.04 2.27 -5.58
N ASP A 16 4.36 2.82 -6.59
CA ASP A 16 4.88 2.85 -7.96
C ASP A 16 5.60 4.17 -8.29
N ASP A 17 6.19 4.24 -9.49
CA ASP A 17 6.91 5.41 -10.01
C ASP A 17 6.00 6.59 -10.35
N LYS A 18 4.68 6.38 -10.33
CA LYS A 18 3.65 7.40 -10.60
C LYS A 18 3.06 7.98 -9.32
N GLY A 19 3.52 7.52 -8.15
CA GLY A 19 3.06 8.00 -6.85
C GLY A 19 1.78 7.32 -6.34
N ASN A 20 1.36 6.20 -6.94
CA ASN A 20 0.27 5.39 -6.39
C ASN A 20 0.79 4.62 -5.17
N ASP A 21 0.13 4.77 -4.02
CA ASP A 21 0.44 4.07 -2.76
C ASP A 21 -0.72 3.12 -2.40
N PHE A 22 -0.42 1.82 -2.36
CA PHE A 22 -1.38 0.75 -2.04
C PHE A 22 -2.12 0.99 -0.71
N TYR A 23 -1.46 1.60 0.28
CA TYR A 23 -2.02 1.87 1.60
C TYR A 23 -2.62 3.27 1.75
N ALA A 24 -2.71 4.07 0.68
CA ALA A 24 -3.23 5.44 0.77
C ALA A 24 -4.69 5.51 1.25
N GLN A 25 -5.52 4.50 0.96
CA GLN A 25 -6.93 4.48 1.34
C GLN A 25 -7.15 4.08 2.80
N THR A 26 -6.37 3.14 3.32
CA THR A 26 -6.49 2.69 4.72
C THR A 26 -6.01 3.75 5.71
N ARG A 27 -5.15 4.68 5.27
CA ARG A 27 -4.75 5.85 6.05
C ARG A 27 -5.83 6.92 6.17
N LYS A 28 -6.88 6.88 5.33
CA LYS A 28 -7.98 7.84 5.45
C LYS A 28 -8.83 7.43 6.65
N PRO A 29 -9.09 8.36 7.60
CA PRO A 29 -10.09 8.10 8.64
C PRO A 29 -11.37 7.65 7.96
N LEU A 30 -11.93 6.52 8.40
CA LEU A 30 -13.23 6.07 7.93
C LEU A 30 -14.24 7.16 8.29
N MET A 31 -14.70 7.91 7.29
CA MET A 31 -15.78 8.87 7.48
C MET A 31 -17.07 8.06 7.63
N ILE A 32 -17.44 7.77 8.89
CA ILE A 32 -18.81 7.33 9.19
C ILE A 32 -19.71 8.51 8.80
N GLY A 33 -20.57 8.29 7.80
CA GLY A 33 -21.41 9.33 7.22
C GLY A 33 -22.09 10.18 8.29
N LYS A 34 -22.09 11.50 8.07
CA LYS A 34 -22.73 12.47 8.96
C LYS A 34 -24.16 11.98 9.23
N LYS A 35 -24.50 11.78 10.51
CA LYS A 35 -25.82 11.34 10.98
C LYS A 35 -26.89 12.07 10.16
N PRO A 36 -27.79 11.36 9.45
CA PRO A 36 -28.93 12.00 8.81
C PRO A 36 -29.77 12.68 9.91
N ASN A 37 -30.13 13.95 9.70
CA ASN A 37 -31.10 14.66 10.54
C ASN A 37 -32.51 14.13 10.29
#